data_AF-A0A392TBV9-F1
#
_entry.id   AF-A0A392TBV9-F1
#
_cell.length_a   1.000
_cell.length_b   1.000
_cell.length_c   1.000
_cell.angle_alpha   90.00
_cell.angle_beta   90.00
_cell.angle_gamma   90.00
#
_symmetry.space_group_name_H-M   'P 1'
#
loop_
_entity.id
_entity.type
_entity.pdbx_description
1 polymer ?
#
loop_
_entity_poly.entity_id
_entity_poly.type
_entity_poly.pdbx_seq_one_letter_code
_entity_poly.pdbx_strand_id
1 'polypeptide(L)' 'DVRNKKVVEFMELKQGNMSVAEYAVKFESLRAFSPHYNTVEAEDDKCVN' A
#
# COMPACT_ATOMS: atom_id res chain seq x y z
N ASP A 1 -12.64 -16.00 0.99
CA ASP A 1 -12.76 -14.67 0.39
C ASP A 1 -11.39 -14.22 -0.12
N VAL A 2 -11.26 -13.95 -1.42
CA VAL A 2 -9.97 -13.62 -2.06
C VAL A 2 -9.45 -12.25 -1.59
N ARG A 3 -10.37 -11.31 -1.34
CA ARG A 3 -10.05 -9.96 -0.85
C ARG A 3 -9.53 -10.00 0.59
N ASN A 4 -10.16 -10.75 1.50
CA ASN A 4 -9.61 -10.89 2.86
C ASN A 4 -8.20 -11.49 2.86
N LYS A 5 -7.92 -12.49 2.00
CA LYS A 5 -6.56 -13.06 1.88
C LYS A 5 -5.54 -12.00 1.43
N LYS A 6 -5.92 -11.13 0.49
CA LYS A 6 -5.07 -10.04 -0.01
C LYS A 6 -4.85 -8.93 1.04
N VAL A 7 -5.84 -8.64 1.87
CA VAL A 7 -5.69 -7.70 3.00
C VAL A 7 -4.70 -8.24 4.04
N VAL A 8 -4.79 -9.52 4.40
CA VAL A 8 -3.82 -10.15 5.32
C VAL A 8 -2.41 -10.13 4.74
N GLU A 9 -2.26 -10.50 3.46
CA GLU A 9 -0.98 -10.45 2.74
C GLU A 9 -0.38 -9.04 2.71
N PHE A 10 -1.20 -7.99 2.57
CA PHE A 10 -0.77 -6.60 2.65
C PHE A 10 -0.29 -6.20 4.05
N MET A 11 -1.02 -6.57 5.11
CA MET A 11 -0.65 -6.24 6.49
C MET A 11 0.66 -6.92 6.93
N GLU A 12 0.94 -8.10 6.39
CA GLU A 12 2.17 -8.84 6.68
C GLU A 12 3.31 -8.55 5.68
N LEU A 13 3.08 -7.70 4.67
CA LEU A 13 4.07 -7.40 3.63
C LEU A 13 5.27 -6.64 4.21
N LYS A 14 6.40 -7.33 4.33
CA LYS A 14 7.70 -6.77 4.70
C LYS A 14 8.64 -6.83 3.50
N GLN A 15 9.53 -5.84 3.38
CA GLN A 15 10.53 -5.84 2.32
C GLN A 15 11.45 -7.06 2.41
N GLY A 16 11.91 -7.41 3.62
CA GLY A 16 12.82 -8.54 3.82
C GLY A 16 14.08 -8.38 2.97
N ASN A 17 14.34 -9.37 2.10
CA ASN A 17 15.47 -9.38 1.17
C ASN A 17 15.10 -8.89 -0.25
N MET A 18 13.87 -8.41 -0.47
CA MET A 18 13.46 -7.88 -1.78
C MET A 18 14.12 -6.54 -2.06
N SER A 19 14.40 -6.28 -3.34
CA SER A 19 14.74 -4.93 -3.78
C SER A 19 13.58 -3.98 -3.51
N VAL A 20 13.90 -2.72 -3.24
CA VAL A 20 12.89 -1.65 -3.04
C VAL A 20 11.91 -1.61 -4.22
N ALA A 21 12.40 -1.81 -5.44
CA ALA A 21 11.56 -1.84 -6.64
C ALA A 21 10.55 -2.99 -6.64
N GLU A 22 10.98 -4.20 -6.25
CA GLU A 22 10.10 -5.38 -6.20
C GLU A 22 9.08 -5.27 -5.06
N TYR A 23 9.50 -4.73 -3.92
CA TYR A 23 8.60 -4.43 -2.81
C TYR A 23 7.55 -3.38 -3.20
N ALA A 24 7.96 -2.29 -3.86
CA ALA A 24 7.05 -1.24 -4.31
C ALA A 24 5.97 -1.77 -5.26
N VAL A 25 6.34 -2.62 -6.23
CA VAL A 25 5.39 -3.24 -7.16
C VAL A 25 4.38 -4.13 -6.42
N LYS A 26 4.81 -4.91 -5.43
CA LYS A 26 3.92 -5.72 -4.59
C LYS A 26 3.02 -4.84 -3.70
N PHE A 27 3.57 -3.78 -3.13
CA PHE A 27 2.83 -2.84 -2.29
C PHE A 27 1.71 -2.17 -3.09
N GLU A 28 2.00 -1.60 -4.26
CA GLU A 28 1.01 -0.95 -5.13
C GLU A 28 -0.09 -1.94 -5.59
N SER A 29 0.31 -3.17 -5.91
CA SER A 29 -0.64 -4.22 -6.30
C SER A 29 -1.60 -4.59 -5.16
N LEU A 30 -1.13 -4.56 -3.91
CA LEU A 30 -1.91 -4.91 -2.73
C LEU A 30 -2.65 -3.71 -2.11
N ARG A 31 -2.16 -2.48 -2.33
CA ARG A 31 -2.80 -1.21 -1.96
C ARG A 31 -4.23 -1.14 -2.50
N ALA A 32 -4.45 -1.59 -3.73
CA ALA A 32 -5.78 -1.61 -4.37
C ALA A 32 -6.83 -2.47 -3.63
N PHE A 33 -6.39 -3.38 -2.76
CA PHE A 33 -7.26 -4.26 -1.97
C PHE A 33 -7.56 -3.73 -0.57
N SER A 34 -6.88 -2.66 -0.15
CA SER A 34 -7.12 -2.00 1.13
C SER A 34 -7.76 -0.63 0.90
N PRO A 35 -9.08 -0.50 1.09
CA PRO A 35 -9.77 0.80 0.92
C PRO A 35 -9.39 1.84 1.99
N HIS A 36 -8.54 1.50 2.96
CA HIS A 36 -8.27 2.30 4.16
C HIS A 36 -6.83 2.84 4.30
N TYR A 37 -6.03 2.89 3.21
CA TYR A 37 -4.71 3.55 3.24
C TYR A 37 -4.66 4.91 2.49
N ASN A 38 -5.80 5.49 2.13
CA ASN A 38 -5.89 6.87 1.62
C ASN A 38 -6.28 7.90 2.71
N THR A 39 -5.69 7.80 3.90
CA THR A 39 -5.76 8.88 4.92
C THR A 39 -4.38 9.27 5.44
N VAL A 40 -3.36 9.23 4.58
CA VAL A 40 -2.14 10.05 4.75
C VAL A 40 -1.82 10.86 3.47
N GLU A 41 -2.64 10.75 2.41
CA GLU A 41 -2.55 11.61 1.21
C GLU A 41 -3.75 12.57 1.08
N ALA A 42 -4.33 13.00 2.21
CA ALA A 42 -5.29 14.10 2.25
C ALA A 42 -4.71 15.37 2.89
N GLU A 43 -3.38 15.46 2.97
CA GLU A 43 -2.65 16.65 3.44
C GLU A 43 -1.41 16.91 2.56
N ASP A 44 -1.53 16.83 1.24
CA ASP A 44 -0.64 17.61 0.34
C ASP A 44 -1.44 18.56 -0.57
N ASP A 45 -2.71 18.79 -0.24
CA ASP A 45 -3.49 19.90 -0.82
C ASP A 45 -3.34 21.14 0.07
N LYS A 46 -2.20 21.84 -0.11
CA LYS A 46 -2.10 23.31 -0.16
C LYS A 46 -0.64 23.77 0.02
N CYS A 47 0.15 23.62 -1.04
CA CYS A 47 1.12 24.66 -1.39
C CYS A 47 0.67 25.40 -2.65
N VAL A 48 -0.36 26.24 -2.51
CA VAL A 48 -0.58 27.45 -3.32
C VAL A 48 -1.16 28.51 -2.38
N ASN A 49 -0.28 29.30 -1.77
CA ASN A 49 -0.15 30.74 -1.99
C ASN A 49 0.64 31.41 -0.86
#